data_AF-A0A936AED9-F1
#
_entry.id   AF-A0A936AED9-F1
#
_cell.length_a   1.000
_cell.length_b   1.000
_cell.length_c   1.000
_cell.angle_alpha   90.00
_cell.angle_beta   90.00
_cell.angle_gamma   90.00
#
_symmetry.space_group_name_H-M   'P 1'
#
loop_
_entity.id
_entity.type
_entity.pdbx_description
1 polymer ?
#
loop_
_entity_poly.entity_id
_entity_poly.type
_entity_poly.pdbx_seq_one_letter_code
_entity_poly.pdbx_strand_id
1 'polypeptide(L)'
;MLRFLPAPLRGTIATALLVCNTLVLCWPLFIGALFKFALPFAAARRRINRLMHWSAEAWIALNKWWMDAVGRTRWDVQGLQSIHLDHSYLVTSNHQSWVDILVLQYQLNRRAPFLKFFLKHQLIWVPVIGLCWWALEFPFMKRFSSEYLQRHPEKRGQDMLTTRKACERYRNHAVSVFNFLEGTRNTASKHAAQNSPFRYLLRPRAGGIAFVLDAMGEQMASMLNVTIHYPDGIPTFWELLCGRIPRIVVRFEQIAIPAQFIGRSYDQDEDYRLGFQQWVNRLWQDKDSLLRELHTAYPPAR
;
A
#
# COMPACT_ATOMS: atom_id res chain seq x y z
N MET A 1 -8.87 -2.81 25.66
CA MET A 1 -8.41 -3.21 27.01
C MET A 1 -7.73 -2.07 27.76
N LEU A 2 -7.06 -1.14 27.08
CA LEU A 2 -6.31 -0.04 27.72
C LEU A 2 -7.10 1.27 27.87
N ARG A 3 -8.42 1.24 27.64
CA ARG A 3 -9.26 2.45 27.45
C ARG A 3 -9.49 3.26 28.71
N PHE A 4 -9.30 2.65 29.88
CA PHE A 4 -9.36 3.33 31.17
C PHE A 4 -8.16 4.26 31.39
N LEU A 5 -7.09 4.11 30.59
CA LEU A 5 -5.90 4.95 30.68
C LEU A 5 -6.06 6.25 29.89
N PRO A 6 -5.44 7.36 30.35
CA PRO A 6 -5.36 8.60 29.60
C PRO A 6 -4.74 8.39 28.21
N ALA A 7 -5.19 9.19 27.24
CA ALA A 7 -4.75 9.05 25.85
C ALA A 7 -3.22 9.09 25.64
N PRO A 8 -2.44 9.99 26.30
CA PRO A 8 -0.99 9.97 26.15
C PRO A 8 -0.36 8.66 26.60
N LEU A 9 -0.83 8.09 27.73
CA LEU A 9 -0.32 6.83 28.25
C LEU A 9 -0.65 5.65 27.32
N ARG A 10 -1.86 5.62 26.74
CA ARG A 10 -2.20 4.66 25.67
C ARG A 10 -1.25 4.78 24.48
N GLY A 11 -0.97 6.00 24.05
CA GLY A 11 -0.04 6.27 22.94
C GLY A 11 1.38 5.78 23.23
N THR A 12 1.89 6.00 24.45
CA THR A 12 3.20 5.50 24.87
C THR A 12 3.24 3.98 24.89
N ILE A 13 2.23 3.33 25.45
CA ILE A 13 2.13 1.86 25.48
C ILE A 13 2.06 1.29 24.05
N ALA A 14 1.21 1.87 23.19
CA ALA A 14 1.11 1.47 21.78
C ALA A 14 2.44 1.61 21.03
N THR A 15 3.16 2.72 21.28
CA THR A 15 4.47 2.96 20.69
C THR A 15 5.48 1.92 21.15
N ALA A 16 5.54 1.63 22.46
CA ALA A 16 6.40 0.60 23.00
C ALA A 16 6.07 -0.78 22.42
N LEU A 17 4.79 -1.14 22.32
CA LEU A 17 4.34 -2.39 21.69
C LEU A 17 4.75 -2.46 20.22
N LEU A 18 4.56 -1.40 19.44
CA LEU A 18 4.96 -1.34 18.02
C LEU A 18 6.48 -1.48 17.85
N VAL A 19 7.27 -0.80 18.67
CA VAL A 19 8.73 -0.88 18.65
C VAL A 19 9.21 -2.27 19.04
N CYS A 20 8.74 -2.82 20.16
CA CYS A 20 9.10 -4.17 20.60
C CYS A 20 8.68 -5.23 19.56
N ASN A 21 7.44 -5.14 19.04
CA ASN A 21 6.95 -6.00 17.96
C ASN A 21 7.90 -5.98 16.75
N THR A 22 8.32 -4.78 16.35
CA THR A 22 9.26 -4.60 15.22
C THR A 22 10.64 -5.18 15.51
N LEU A 23 11.21 -4.92 16.70
CA LEU A 23 12.55 -5.39 17.07
C LEU A 23 12.62 -6.89 17.30
N VAL A 24 11.52 -7.53 17.70
CA VAL A 24 11.46 -8.98 17.89
C VAL A 24 11.23 -9.70 16.56
N LEU A 25 10.22 -9.27 15.79
CA LEU A 25 9.84 -9.97 14.55
C LEU A 25 10.71 -9.63 13.33
N CYS A 26 11.66 -8.70 13.44
CA CYS A 26 12.67 -8.51 12.41
C CYS A 26 13.71 -9.65 12.37
N TRP A 27 14.02 -10.28 13.50
CA TRP A 27 15.05 -11.33 13.57
C TRP A 27 14.76 -12.55 12.70
N PRO A 28 13.53 -13.13 12.70
CA PRO A 28 13.19 -14.19 11.76
C PRO A 28 13.37 -13.78 10.29
N LEU A 29 13.16 -12.50 9.96
CA LEU A 29 13.39 -11.99 8.61
C LEU A 29 14.88 -11.94 8.27
N PHE A 30 15.72 -11.44 9.19
CA PHE A 30 17.16 -11.35 8.98
C PHE A 30 17.82 -12.72 8.91
N ILE A 31 17.46 -13.63 9.82
CA ILE A 31 17.91 -15.02 9.81
C ILE A 31 17.45 -15.70 8.51
N GLY A 32 16.19 -15.52 8.10
CA GLY A 32 15.66 -16.01 6.83
C GLY A 32 16.43 -15.47 5.62
N ALA A 33 16.75 -14.18 5.59
CA ALA A 33 17.53 -13.57 4.52
C ALA A 33 18.94 -14.16 4.41
N LEU A 34 19.61 -14.40 5.54
CA LEU A 34 20.91 -15.07 5.58
C LEU A 34 20.83 -16.50 5.05
N PHE A 35 19.83 -17.29 5.48
CA PHE A 35 19.64 -18.64 4.95
C PHE A 35 19.30 -18.65 3.46
N LYS A 36 18.53 -17.68 2.97
CA LYS A 36 18.20 -17.55 1.54
C LYS A 36 19.42 -17.24 0.69
N PHE A 37 20.39 -16.51 1.25
CA PHE A 37 21.68 -16.27 0.64
C PHE A 37 22.54 -17.55 0.61
N ALA A 38 22.60 -18.28 1.72
CA ALA A 38 23.41 -19.51 1.83
C ALA A 38 22.82 -20.73 1.08
N LEU A 39 21.49 -20.82 0.95
CA LEU A 39 20.79 -21.97 0.36
C LEU A 39 20.12 -21.57 -0.97
N PRO A 40 20.80 -21.72 -2.12
CA PRO A 40 20.32 -21.19 -3.40
C PRO A 40 19.21 -22.02 -4.07
N PHE A 41 18.91 -23.22 -3.58
CA PHE A 41 17.94 -24.12 -4.23
C PHE A 41 16.48 -23.74 -3.96
N ALA A 42 15.63 -23.96 -4.97
CA ALA A 42 14.27 -23.42 -5.01
C ALA A 42 13.38 -23.88 -3.83
N ALA A 43 13.51 -25.14 -3.39
CA ALA A 43 12.69 -25.68 -2.30
C ALA A 43 12.97 -24.99 -0.95
N ALA A 44 14.24 -24.76 -0.59
CA ALA A 44 14.59 -24.00 0.62
C ALA A 44 14.09 -22.57 0.53
N ARG A 45 14.33 -21.89 -0.59
CA ARG A 45 13.89 -20.50 -0.80
C ARG A 45 12.38 -20.34 -0.63
N ARG A 46 11.56 -21.28 -1.14
CA ARG A 46 10.11 -21.27 -0.93
C ARG A 46 9.71 -21.39 0.54
N ARG A 47 10.33 -22.32 1.29
CA ARG A 47 10.06 -22.50 2.72
C ARG A 47 10.48 -21.29 3.54
N ILE A 48 11.66 -20.74 3.26
CA ILE A 48 12.20 -19.55 3.92
C ILE A 48 11.30 -18.34 3.66
N ASN A 49 10.93 -18.08 2.40
CA ASN A 49 10.02 -16.98 2.05
C ASN A 49 8.67 -17.11 2.77
N ARG A 50 8.12 -18.33 2.88
CA ARG A 50 6.87 -18.58 3.61
C ARG A 50 7.01 -18.21 5.09
N LEU A 51 8.10 -18.61 5.75
CA LEU A 51 8.35 -18.26 7.15
C LEU A 51 8.55 -16.75 7.33
N MET A 52 9.26 -16.10 6.41
CA MET A 52 9.47 -14.65 6.44
C MET A 52 8.14 -13.89 6.27
N HIS A 53 7.31 -14.29 5.30
CA HIS A 53 5.98 -13.71 5.14
C HIS A 53 5.09 -13.95 6.37
N TRP A 54 5.15 -15.15 6.97
CA TRP A 54 4.43 -15.43 8.22
C TRP A 54 4.86 -14.51 9.37
N SER A 55 6.16 -14.23 9.52
CA SER A 55 6.67 -13.28 10.51
C SER A 55 6.13 -11.86 10.26
N ALA A 56 6.10 -11.43 9.00
CA ALA A 56 5.54 -10.13 8.64
C ALA A 56 4.02 -10.05 8.88
N GLU A 57 3.26 -11.10 8.58
CA GLU A 57 1.83 -11.18 8.87
C GLU A 57 1.54 -11.23 10.38
N ALA A 58 2.41 -11.87 11.17
CA ALA A 58 2.34 -11.87 12.63
C ALA A 58 2.61 -10.47 13.18
N TRP A 59 3.57 -9.73 12.62
CA TRP A 59 3.82 -8.33 12.96
C TRP A 59 2.58 -7.46 12.69
N ILE A 60 1.91 -7.66 11.55
CA ILE A 60 0.65 -6.95 11.26
C ILE A 60 -0.47 -7.38 12.22
N ALA A 61 -0.58 -8.66 12.57
CA ALA A 61 -1.59 -9.16 13.49
C ALA A 61 -1.41 -8.59 14.91
N LEU A 62 -0.18 -8.45 15.39
CA LEU A 62 0.13 -7.77 16.64
C LEU A 62 -0.16 -6.27 16.57
N ASN A 63 0.05 -5.65 15.40
CA ASN A 63 -0.34 -4.25 15.21
C ASN A 63 -1.84 -4.04 15.31
N LYS A 64 -2.59 -4.90 14.62
CA LYS A 64 -4.04 -4.96 14.75
C LYS A 64 -4.48 -5.12 16.20
N TRP A 65 -3.86 -6.03 16.95
CA TRP A 65 -4.19 -6.28 18.35
C TRP A 65 -4.02 -5.04 19.22
N TRP A 66 -2.88 -4.34 19.16
CA TRP A 66 -2.71 -3.15 19.99
C TRP A 66 -3.63 -2.00 19.56
N MET A 67 -3.93 -1.87 18.26
CA MET A 67 -4.90 -0.89 17.75
C MET A 67 -6.29 -1.12 18.38
N ASP A 68 -6.74 -2.38 18.44
CA ASP A 68 -8.00 -2.76 19.09
C ASP A 68 -7.94 -2.58 20.63
N ALA A 69 -6.75 -2.74 21.22
CA ALA A 69 -6.54 -2.58 22.65
C ALA A 69 -6.65 -1.12 23.10
N VAL A 70 -6.11 -0.17 22.32
CA VAL A 70 -6.08 1.27 22.66
C VAL A 70 -7.36 2.02 22.29
N GLY A 71 -8.03 1.68 21.19
CA GLY A 71 -9.23 2.37 20.70
C GLY A 71 -10.48 1.49 20.61
N ARG A 72 -11.67 2.07 20.38
CA ARG A 72 -12.88 1.38 19.86
C ARG A 72 -13.18 1.92 18.47
N THR A 73 -12.29 1.73 17.51
CA THR A 73 -12.58 2.15 16.15
C THR A 73 -13.75 1.34 15.62
N ARG A 74 -14.86 2.02 15.30
CA ARG A 74 -15.98 1.42 14.59
C ARG A 74 -15.59 1.36 13.11
N TRP A 75 -15.43 0.13 12.64
CA TRP A 75 -15.13 -0.16 11.25
C TRP A 75 -16.42 -0.36 10.46
N ASP A 76 -16.60 0.44 9.41
CA ASP A 76 -17.64 0.21 8.41
C ASP A 76 -16.96 -0.24 7.12
N VAL A 77 -17.04 -1.53 6.81
CA VAL A 77 -16.26 -2.15 5.73
C VAL A 77 -17.17 -2.91 4.79
N GLN A 78 -17.04 -2.66 3.49
CA GLN A 78 -17.78 -3.36 2.44
C GLN A 78 -16.84 -3.82 1.33
N GLY A 79 -17.21 -4.90 0.63
CA GLY A 79 -16.51 -5.41 -0.55
C GLY A 79 -15.29 -6.31 -0.29
N LEU A 80 -15.12 -6.81 0.94
CA LEU A 80 -14.04 -7.75 1.27
C LEU A 80 -14.34 -9.20 0.85
N GLN A 81 -15.59 -9.53 0.50
CA GLN A 81 -16.08 -10.91 0.39
C GLN A 81 -15.46 -11.70 -0.78
N SER A 82 -15.07 -11.01 -1.86
CA SER A 82 -14.53 -11.64 -3.08
C SER A 82 -13.00 -11.66 -3.14
N ILE A 83 -12.33 -11.35 -2.02
CA ILE A 83 -10.88 -11.32 -1.94
C ILE A 83 -10.39 -12.68 -1.40
N HIS A 84 -9.57 -13.34 -2.20
CA HIS A 84 -9.00 -14.66 -1.92
C HIS A 84 -7.46 -14.63 -1.83
N LEU A 85 -6.88 -15.49 -1.00
CA LEU A 85 -5.43 -15.55 -0.71
C LEU A 85 -4.56 -16.14 -1.83
N ASP A 86 -5.17 -16.86 -2.77
CA ASP A 86 -4.53 -17.61 -3.84
C ASP A 86 -4.40 -16.81 -5.16
N HIS A 87 -4.99 -15.62 -5.23
CA HIS A 87 -4.91 -14.73 -6.39
C HIS A 87 -3.97 -13.55 -6.15
N SER A 88 -3.27 -13.09 -7.19
CA SER A 88 -2.53 -11.82 -7.12
C SER A 88 -3.45 -10.64 -7.44
N TYR A 89 -3.21 -9.52 -6.76
CA TYR A 89 -3.98 -8.28 -6.95
C TYR A 89 -3.08 -7.07 -7.16
N LEU A 90 -3.54 -6.18 -8.04
CA LEU A 90 -3.03 -4.82 -8.09
C LEU A 90 -3.87 -3.95 -7.16
N VAL A 91 -3.32 -3.45 -6.06
CA VAL A 91 -4.08 -2.72 -5.04
C VAL A 91 -3.79 -1.23 -5.11
N THR A 92 -4.84 -0.41 -5.07
CA THR A 92 -4.72 1.05 -4.98
C THR A 92 -5.66 1.65 -3.95
N SER A 93 -5.35 2.86 -3.49
CA SER A 93 -6.19 3.62 -2.56
C SER A 93 -5.96 5.12 -2.73
N ASN A 94 -6.93 5.92 -2.27
CA ASN A 94 -6.64 7.30 -1.90
C ASN A 94 -5.67 7.37 -0.72
N HIS A 95 -4.93 8.47 -0.58
CA HIS A 95 -3.88 8.63 0.41
C HIS A 95 -4.01 9.97 1.16
N GLN A 96 -4.33 9.92 2.44
CA GLN A 96 -4.59 11.06 3.31
C GLN A 96 -3.66 11.09 4.52
N SER A 97 -3.31 9.92 5.07
CA SER A 97 -2.53 9.79 6.31
C SER A 97 -1.54 8.62 6.27
N TRP A 98 -0.57 8.64 7.19
CA TRP A 98 0.21 7.44 7.50
C TRP A 98 -0.67 6.28 7.99
N VAL A 99 -1.80 6.61 8.61
CA VAL A 99 -2.77 5.65 9.14
C VAL A 99 -3.36 4.78 8.02
N ASP A 100 -3.43 5.27 6.77
CA ASP A 100 -3.99 4.52 5.65
C ASP A 100 -3.28 3.17 5.44
N ILE A 101 -1.96 3.13 5.62
CA ILE A 101 -1.16 1.91 5.48
C ILE A 101 -1.58 0.89 6.55
N LEU A 102 -1.78 1.35 7.79
CA LEU A 102 -2.22 0.48 8.88
C LEU A 102 -3.69 0.08 8.73
N VAL A 103 -4.54 0.91 8.15
CA VAL A 103 -5.93 0.54 7.78
C VAL A 103 -5.92 -0.59 6.76
N LEU A 104 -5.13 -0.45 5.69
CA LEU A 104 -5.02 -1.47 4.65
C LEU A 104 -4.45 -2.78 5.21
N GLN A 105 -3.37 -2.70 5.98
CA GLN A 105 -2.79 -3.87 6.64
C GLN A 105 -3.78 -4.51 7.63
N TYR A 106 -4.48 -3.72 8.45
CA TYR A 106 -5.49 -4.22 9.39
C TYR A 106 -6.59 -5.02 8.67
N GLN A 107 -7.06 -4.53 7.53
CA GLN A 107 -8.16 -5.14 6.80
C GLN A 107 -7.76 -6.28 5.87
N LEU A 108 -6.58 -6.22 5.26
CA LEU A 108 -6.15 -7.20 4.25
C LEU A 108 -5.24 -8.30 4.80
N ASN A 109 -4.66 -8.15 6.00
CA ASN A 109 -3.78 -9.18 6.56
C ASN A 109 -4.48 -10.54 6.65
N ARG A 110 -3.88 -11.55 6.03
CA ARG A 110 -4.43 -12.92 5.91
C ARG A 110 -5.83 -12.99 5.28
N ARG A 111 -6.23 -11.97 4.52
CA ARG A 111 -7.42 -11.98 3.64
C ARG A 111 -7.05 -11.81 2.17
N ALA A 112 -6.03 -11.00 1.89
CA ALA A 112 -5.35 -10.93 0.60
C ALA A 112 -3.90 -11.44 0.76
N PRO A 113 -3.24 -11.88 -0.32
CA PRO A 113 -1.81 -12.18 -0.25
C PRO A 113 -1.03 -10.96 0.24
N PHE A 114 0.13 -11.22 0.84
CA PHE A 114 0.92 -10.22 1.53
C PHE A 114 1.15 -8.95 0.69
N LEU A 115 0.87 -7.80 1.31
CA LEU A 115 0.84 -6.49 0.65
C LEU A 115 2.25 -5.93 0.48
N LYS A 116 2.72 -5.86 -0.77
CA LYS A 116 4.04 -5.29 -1.12
C LYS A 116 3.87 -3.91 -1.71
N PHE A 117 4.39 -2.90 -1.00
CA PHE A 117 4.30 -1.51 -1.38
C PHE A 117 5.47 -1.09 -2.28
N PHE A 118 5.21 -0.20 -3.24
CA PHE A 118 6.27 0.48 -3.97
C PHE A 118 6.90 1.56 -3.10
N LEU A 119 8.07 1.25 -2.53
CA LEU A 119 8.75 2.10 -1.56
C LEU A 119 9.68 3.08 -2.25
N LYS A 120 9.86 4.28 -1.67
CA LYS A 120 10.91 5.20 -2.11
C LYS A 120 12.27 4.63 -1.73
N HIS A 121 13.27 4.75 -2.60
CA HIS A 121 14.62 4.23 -2.34
C HIS A 121 15.22 4.74 -1.02
N GLN A 122 14.92 5.98 -0.61
CA GLN A 122 15.40 6.53 0.66
C GLN A 122 14.95 5.73 1.88
N LEU A 123 13.83 4.98 1.78
CA LEU A 123 13.28 4.20 2.89
C LEU A 123 14.13 2.98 3.24
N ILE A 124 15.09 2.58 2.40
CA ILE A 124 16.03 1.51 2.74
C ILE A 124 16.91 1.87 3.95
N TRP A 125 17.10 3.17 4.19
CA TRP A 125 17.94 3.71 5.27
C TRP A 125 17.19 3.90 6.59
N VAL A 126 15.88 3.62 6.63
CA VAL A 126 15.13 3.66 7.89
C VAL A 126 15.63 2.53 8.78
N PRO A 127 16.12 2.81 10.01
CA PRO A 127 16.69 1.78 10.89
C PRO A 127 15.74 0.61 11.09
N VAL A 128 16.27 -0.62 11.00
CA VAL A 128 15.57 -1.91 11.12
C VAL A 128 14.54 -2.17 10.02
N ILE A 129 13.52 -1.32 9.89
CA ILE A 129 12.40 -1.48 8.97
C ILE A 129 12.86 -1.46 7.50
N GLY A 130 13.83 -0.61 7.13
CA GLY A 130 14.40 -0.56 5.78
C GLY A 130 14.99 -1.91 5.35
N LEU A 131 15.72 -2.56 6.26
CA LEU A 131 16.27 -3.91 6.05
C LEU A 131 15.18 -4.98 6.03
N CYS A 132 14.11 -4.85 6.83
CA CYS A 132 12.98 -5.77 6.81
C CYS A 132 12.28 -5.76 5.45
N TRP A 133 12.01 -4.57 4.90
CA TRP A 133 11.44 -4.42 3.57
C TRP A 133 12.34 -5.00 2.47
N TRP A 134 13.66 -4.76 2.57
CA TRP A 134 14.62 -5.38 1.64
C TRP A 134 14.62 -6.90 1.73
N ALA A 135 14.63 -7.46 2.94
CA ALA A 135 14.60 -8.91 3.18
C ALA A 135 13.31 -9.55 2.64
N LEU A 136 12.17 -8.86 2.80
CA LEU A 136 10.87 -9.25 2.25
C LEU A 136 10.72 -8.95 0.74
N GLU A 137 11.80 -8.53 0.08
CA GLU A 137 11.84 -8.24 -1.36
C GLU A 137 10.84 -7.17 -1.79
N PHE A 138 10.64 -6.11 -0.99
CA PHE A 138 9.85 -4.97 -1.42
C PHE A 138 10.56 -4.23 -2.57
N PRO A 139 9.80 -3.71 -3.55
CA PRO A 139 10.36 -2.91 -4.64
C PRO A 139 10.72 -1.50 -4.13
N PHE A 140 12.01 -1.18 -4.17
CA PHE A 140 12.53 0.16 -3.90
C PHE A 140 12.71 0.93 -5.19
N MET A 141 11.97 2.03 -5.31
CA MET A 141 11.89 2.87 -6.48
C MET A 141 12.76 4.11 -6.30
N LYS A 142 13.68 4.33 -7.25
CA LYS A 142 14.19 5.68 -7.48
C LYS A 142 13.06 6.44 -8.19
N ARG A 143 12.95 7.74 -7.92
CA ARG A 143 11.95 8.60 -8.57
C ARG A 143 12.71 9.80 -9.07
N PHE A 144 12.95 9.82 -10.37
CA PHE A 144 13.62 10.95 -11.00
C PHE A 144 12.61 12.06 -11.28
N SER A 145 12.97 13.31 -10.98
CA SER A 145 12.16 14.46 -11.39
C SER A 145 12.25 14.68 -12.89
N SER A 146 11.26 15.34 -13.50
CA SER A 146 11.29 15.68 -14.92
C SER A 146 12.55 16.49 -15.27
N GLU A 147 12.92 17.45 -14.42
CA GLU A 147 14.14 18.26 -14.56
C GLU A 147 15.41 17.39 -14.53
N TYR A 148 15.47 16.41 -13.62
CA TYR A 148 16.60 15.48 -13.55
C TYR A 148 16.68 14.61 -14.81
N LEU A 149 15.56 14.09 -15.31
CA LEU A 149 15.50 13.26 -16.54
C LEU A 149 15.74 14.05 -17.83
N GLN A 150 15.63 15.37 -17.80
CA GLN A 150 16.06 16.23 -18.92
C GLN A 150 17.59 16.35 -18.93
N ARG A 151 18.22 16.46 -17.76
CA ARG A 151 19.69 16.52 -17.61
C ARG A 151 20.36 15.15 -17.76
N HIS A 152 19.65 14.08 -17.40
CA HIS A 152 20.12 12.70 -17.41
C HIS A 152 19.17 11.79 -18.21
N PRO A 153 19.13 11.92 -19.55
CA PRO A 153 18.25 11.12 -20.40
C PRO A 153 18.52 9.61 -20.28
N GLU A 154 19.75 9.20 -19.98
CA GLU A 154 20.16 7.81 -19.77
C GLU A 154 19.51 7.15 -18.55
N LYS A 155 18.92 7.95 -17.64
CA LYS A 155 18.20 7.46 -16.46
C LYS A 155 16.73 7.16 -16.74
N ARG A 156 16.20 7.57 -17.91
CA ARG A 156 14.83 7.23 -18.33
C ARG A 156 14.69 5.72 -18.46
N GLY A 157 13.56 5.17 -18.01
CA GLY A 157 13.30 3.72 -18.06
C GLY A 157 14.07 2.87 -17.03
N GLN A 158 15.05 3.42 -16.29
CA GLN A 158 15.79 2.65 -15.28
C GLN A 158 14.89 2.20 -14.10
N ASP A 159 13.92 3.06 -13.73
CA ASP A 159 12.90 2.72 -12.74
C ASP A 159 12.00 1.58 -13.23
N MET A 160 11.72 1.54 -14.54
CA MET A 160 10.94 0.48 -15.19
C MET A 160 11.64 -0.87 -15.10
N LEU A 161 12.93 -0.94 -15.47
CA LEU A 161 13.72 -2.17 -15.38
C LEU A 161 13.81 -2.69 -13.95
N THR A 162 13.95 -1.78 -12.98
CA THR A 162 13.97 -2.11 -11.55
C THR A 162 12.63 -2.67 -11.09
N THR A 163 11.52 -2.06 -11.53
CA THR A 163 10.16 -2.53 -11.27
C THR A 163 9.93 -3.91 -11.83
N ARG A 164 10.25 -4.10 -13.12
CA ARG A 164 10.10 -5.38 -13.82
C ARG A 164 10.85 -6.48 -13.06
N LYS A 165 12.14 -6.27 -12.78
CA LYS A 165 12.98 -7.23 -12.03
C LYS A 165 12.45 -7.55 -10.63
N ALA A 166 11.81 -6.59 -9.95
CA ALA A 166 11.18 -6.85 -8.67
C ALA A 166 9.92 -7.72 -8.84
N CYS A 167 9.06 -7.40 -9.81
CA CYS A 167 7.85 -8.16 -10.15
C CYS A 167 8.16 -9.59 -10.61
N GLU A 168 9.28 -9.81 -11.31
CA GLU A 168 9.72 -11.15 -11.74
C GLU A 168 9.89 -12.12 -10.57
N ARG A 169 10.26 -11.62 -9.38
CA ARG A 169 10.42 -12.44 -8.16
C ARG A 169 9.09 -12.98 -7.65
N TYR A 170 7.99 -12.35 -8.04
CA TYR A 170 6.64 -12.70 -7.60
C TYR A 170 5.90 -13.65 -8.55
N ARG A 171 6.48 -13.95 -9.73
CA ARG A 171 5.83 -14.78 -10.77
C ARG A 171 5.28 -16.12 -10.28
N ASN A 172 5.90 -16.69 -9.25
CA ASN A 172 5.58 -18.03 -8.74
C ASN A 172 4.80 -18.03 -7.42
N HIS A 173 4.26 -16.90 -6.98
CA HIS A 173 3.44 -16.83 -5.77
C HIS A 173 2.41 -15.71 -5.81
N ALA A 174 1.26 -15.91 -5.18
CA ALA A 174 0.25 -14.87 -5.04
C ALA A 174 0.81 -13.67 -4.26
N VAL A 175 0.59 -12.46 -4.78
CA VAL A 175 1.08 -11.20 -4.20
C VAL A 175 0.05 -10.09 -4.38
N SER A 176 -0.07 -9.21 -3.39
CA SER A 176 -0.82 -7.96 -3.55
C SER A 176 0.18 -6.82 -3.76
N VAL A 177 0.28 -6.29 -4.98
CA VAL A 177 1.17 -5.18 -5.30
C VAL A 177 0.43 -3.87 -5.08
N PHE A 178 0.88 -3.07 -4.11
CA PHE A 178 0.19 -1.87 -3.68
C PHE A 178 0.83 -0.58 -4.18
N ASN A 179 -0.01 0.34 -4.68
CA ASN A 179 0.40 1.69 -5.08
C ASN A 179 -0.63 2.77 -4.71
N PHE A 180 -0.17 3.82 -4.00
CA PHE A 180 -0.91 5.07 -3.86
C PHE A 180 -0.69 5.93 -5.10
N LEU A 181 -1.69 5.98 -5.97
CA LEU A 181 -1.60 6.69 -7.26
C LEU A 181 -1.42 8.20 -7.10
N GLU A 182 -1.88 8.79 -6.00
CA GLU A 182 -1.61 10.21 -5.67
C GLU A 182 -0.11 10.48 -5.47
N GLY A 183 0.67 9.45 -5.15
CA GLY A 183 2.12 9.50 -4.94
C GLY A 183 2.56 10.23 -3.67
N THR A 184 1.62 10.87 -2.96
CA THR A 184 1.80 11.61 -1.72
C THR A 184 0.46 11.76 -1.00
N ARG A 185 0.49 12.06 0.30
CA ARG A 185 -0.71 12.33 1.09
C ARG A 185 -1.40 13.62 0.61
N ASN A 186 -2.71 13.57 0.43
CA ASN A 186 -3.58 14.69 0.12
C ASN A 186 -3.61 15.67 1.30
N THR A 187 -3.02 16.85 1.11
CA THR A 187 -3.08 17.98 2.03
C THR A 187 -3.64 19.17 1.28
N ALA A 188 -4.33 20.08 1.97
CA ALA A 188 -4.93 21.27 1.33
C ALA A 188 -3.92 22.04 0.45
N SER A 189 -2.70 22.22 0.93
CA SER A 189 -1.61 22.86 0.16
C SER A 189 -1.25 22.14 -1.14
N LYS A 190 -1.18 20.81 -1.13
CA LYS A 190 -0.83 20.01 -2.33
C LYS A 190 -1.99 19.89 -3.29
N HIS A 191 -3.20 19.83 -2.76
CA HIS A 191 -4.43 19.82 -3.55
C HIS A 191 -4.56 21.12 -4.34
N ALA A 192 -4.42 22.26 -3.67
CA ALA A 192 -4.38 23.58 -4.29
C ALA A 192 -3.22 23.72 -5.28
N ALA A 193 -2.00 23.32 -4.90
CA ALA A 193 -0.83 23.43 -5.78
C ALA A 193 -0.94 22.63 -7.09
N GLN A 194 -1.72 21.56 -7.11
CA GLN A 194 -1.95 20.75 -8.31
C GLN A 194 -3.14 21.23 -9.14
N ASN A 195 -3.95 22.18 -8.65
CA ASN A 195 -5.26 22.50 -9.21
C ASN A 195 -6.04 21.20 -9.52
N SER A 196 -6.16 20.33 -8.51
CA SER A 196 -6.78 19.02 -8.70
C SER A 196 -8.23 19.19 -9.18
N PRO A 197 -8.65 18.53 -10.27
CA PRO A 197 -10.04 18.58 -10.73
C PRO A 197 -10.98 17.73 -9.85
N PHE A 198 -10.42 16.93 -8.94
CA PHE A 198 -11.16 16.09 -8.01
C PHE A 198 -11.35 16.82 -6.68
N ARG A 199 -12.53 16.73 -6.08
CA ARG A 199 -12.84 17.45 -4.83
C ARG A 199 -12.08 16.89 -3.63
N TYR A 200 -11.90 15.57 -3.57
CA TYR A 200 -11.38 14.86 -2.40
C TYR A 200 -10.04 14.14 -2.65
N LEU A 201 -9.49 14.23 -3.86
CA LEU A 201 -8.31 13.49 -4.30
C LEU A 201 -7.27 14.41 -4.96
N LEU A 202 -6.00 14.04 -4.88
CA LEU A 202 -4.97 14.57 -5.79
C LEU A 202 -5.05 13.91 -7.17
N ARG A 203 -4.35 14.48 -8.16
CA ARG A 203 -4.28 13.90 -9.51
C ARG A 203 -3.54 12.54 -9.47
N PRO A 204 -4.08 11.48 -10.09
CA PRO A 204 -3.43 10.18 -10.09
C PRO A 204 -2.20 10.16 -11.01
N ARG A 205 -1.22 9.34 -10.65
CA ARG A 205 -0.02 9.05 -11.44
C ARG A 205 -0.06 7.61 -11.94
N ALA A 206 -0.46 7.44 -13.20
CA ALA A 206 -0.73 6.13 -13.78
C ALA A 206 0.52 5.25 -14.01
N GLY A 207 1.70 5.85 -14.25
CA GLY A 207 2.89 5.10 -14.67
C GLY A 207 3.31 3.98 -13.71
N GLY A 208 3.20 4.20 -12.40
CA GLY A 208 3.61 3.20 -11.41
C GLY A 208 2.82 1.90 -11.46
N ILE A 209 1.53 1.94 -11.82
CA ILE A 209 0.71 0.74 -11.98
C ILE A 209 0.73 0.19 -13.40
N ALA A 210 0.96 1.06 -14.40
CA ALA A 210 1.17 0.60 -15.78
C ALA A 210 2.38 -0.35 -15.86
N PHE A 211 3.47 -0.04 -15.14
CA PHE A 211 4.64 -0.92 -15.08
C PHE A 211 4.38 -2.25 -14.37
N VAL A 212 3.46 -2.29 -13.41
CA VAL A 212 3.04 -3.56 -12.79
C VAL A 212 2.28 -4.41 -13.80
N LEU A 213 1.37 -3.82 -14.57
CA LEU A 213 0.58 -4.54 -15.56
C LEU A 213 1.41 -5.01 -16.76
N ASP A 214 2.42 -4.22 -17.16
CA ASP A 214 3.43 -4.64 -18.13
C ASP A 214 4.24 -5.84 -17.63
N ALA A 215 4.70 -5.82 -16.38
CA ALA A 215 5.58 -6.87 -15.85
C ALA A 215 4.86 -8.16 -15.42
N MET A 216 3.61 -8.05 -14.95
CA MET A 216 2.90 -9.18 -14.33
C MET A 216 1.38 -9.10 -14.46
N GLY A 217 0.85 -8.40 -15.46
CA GLY A 217 -0.60 -8.24 -15.68
C GLY A 217 -1.34 -9.57 -15.84
N GLU A 218 -0.75 -10.57 -16.51
CA GLU A 218 -1.35 -11.90 -16.67
C GLU A 218 -1.53 -12.67 -15.35
N GLN A 219 -0.73 -12.36 -14.33
CA GLN A 219 -0.84 -12.97 -13.01
C GLN A 219 -1.90 -12.29 -12.14
N MET A 220 -2.30 -11.05 -12.48
CA MET A 220 -3.23 -10.26 -11.67
C MET A 220 -4.67 -10.69 -11.96
N ALA A 221 -5.36 -11.23 -10.95
CA ALA A 221 -6.76 -11.57 -11.08
C ALA A 221 -7.63 -10.33 -11.27
N SER A 222 -7.31 -9.25 -10.55
CA SER A 222 -8.06 -7.99 -10.61
C SER A 222 -7.28 -6.84 -9.96
N MET A 223 -7.78 -5.62 -10.17
CA MET A 223 -7.42 -4.48 -9.34
C MET A 223 -8.32 -4.41 -8.11
N LEU A 224 -7.75 -4.20 -6.93
CA LEU A 224 -8.48 -3.86 -5.71
C LEU A 224 -8.39 -2.35 -5.49
N ASN A 225 -9.48 -1.65 -5.80
CA ASN A 225 -9.64 -0.23 -5.62
C ASN A 225 -10.22 0.05 -4.23
N VAL A 226 -9.41 0.58 -3.32
CA VAL A 226 -9.81 0.81 -1.93
C VAL A 226 -10.10 2.29 -1.71
N THR A 227 -11.25 2.61 -1.11
CA THR A 227 -11.61 3.98 -0.73
C THR A 227 -11.70 4.06 0.78
N ILE A 228 -10.86 4.91 1.37
CA ILE A 228 -10.79 5.15 2.82
C ILE A 228 -11.37 6.52 3.11
N HIS A 229 -12.37 6.57 3.98
CA HIS A 229 -12.95 7.80 4.49
C HIS A 229 -12.87 7.84 6.02
N TYR A 230 -12.48 9.00 6.54
CA TYR A 230 -12.41 9.29 7.97
C TYR A 230 -13.49 10.32 8.32
N PRO A 231 -14.67 9.90 8.81
CA PRO A 231 -15.79 10.79 9.10
C PRO A 231 -15.43 11.92 10.08
N ASP A 232 -14.58 11.61 11.05
CA ASP A 232 -14.21 12.49 12.17
C ASP A 232 -12.92 13.30 11.89
N GLY A 233 -12.51 13.37 10.62
CA GLY A 233 -11.29 14.06 10.17
C GLY A 233 -10.11 13.13 9.94
N ILE A 234 -9.16 13.59 9.10
CA ILE A 234 -7.96 12.82 8.74
C ILE A 234 -7.06 12.68 9.97
N PRO A 235 -6.81 11.45 10.48
CA PRO A 235 -6.09 11.27 11.72
C PRO A 235 -4.58 11.42 11.53
N THR A 236 -3.90 11.92 12.55
CA THR A 236 -2.45 11.81 12.71
C THR A 236 -2.05 10.41 13.18
N PHE A 237 -0.77 10.07 13.03
CA PHE A 237 -0.23 8.81 13.53
C PHE A 237 -0.31 8.71 15.07
N TRP A 238 -0.12 9.83 15.77
CA TRP A 238 -0.25 9.86 17.23
C TRP A 238 -1.68 9.65 17.70
N GLU A 239 -2.67 10.21 17.01
CA GLU A 239 -4.08 9.95 17.32
C GLU A 239 -4.44 8.47 17.16
N LEU A 240 -3.88 7.77 16.17
CA LEU A 240 -4.01 6.31 16.07
C LEU A 240 -3.42 5.61 17.31
N LEU A 241 -2.18 5.94 17.68
CA LEU A 241 -1.51 5.35 18.84
C LEU A 241 -2.29 5.59 20.15
N CYS A 242 -2.89 6.77 20.28
CA CYS A 242 -3.76 7.11 21.40
C CYS A 242 -5.16 6.47 21.33
N GLY A 243 -5.52 5.78 20.24
CA GLY A 243 -6.85 5.23 20.01
C GLY A 243 -7.95 6.28 19.83
N ARG A 244 -7.59 7.45 19.28
CA ARG A 244 -8.49 8.59 19.00
C ARG A 244 -8.97 8.59 17.54
N ILE A 245 -9.39 7.43 17.05
CA ILE A 245 -9.99 7.29 15.72
C ILE A 245 -11.32 6.58 15.89
N PRO A 246 -12.42 7.31 16.08
CA PRO A 246 -13.71 6.72 16.45
C PRO A 246 -14.29 5.87 15.34
N ARG A 247 -14.21 6.33 14.08
CA ARG A 247 -14.83 5.68 12.92
C ARG A 247 -13.87 5.67 11.74
N ILE A 248 -13.87 4.56 11.00
CA ILE A 248 -13.19 4.45 9.71
C ILE A 248 -14.15 3.71 8.77
N VAL A 249 -14.40 4.31 7.61
CA VAL A 249 -15.23 3.75 6.55
C VAL A 249 -14.32 3.30 5.42
N VAL A 250 -14.44 2.04 5.00
CA VAL A 250 -13.60 1.44 3.96
C VAL A 250 -14.49 0.76 2.93
N ARG A 251 -14.26 1.05 1.66
CA ARG A 251 -14.90 0.37 0.53
C ARG A 251 -13.83 -0.31 -0.29
N PHE A 252 -13.99 -1.62 -0.48
CA PHE A 252 -13.19 -2.40 -1.40
C PHE A 252 -14.02 -2.62 -2.66
N GLU A 253 -13.45 -2.31 -3.81
CA GLU A 253 -14.04 -2.55 -5.11
C GLU A 253 -13.07 -3.39 -5.92
N GLN A 254 -13.54 -4.53 -6.42
CA GLN A 254 -12.77 -5.41 -7.27
C GLN A 254 -13.08 -5.08 -8.74
N ILE A 255 -12.07 -4.61 -9.46
CA ILE A 255 -12.19 -4.14 -10.84
C ILE A 255 -11.43 -5.10 -11.75
N ALA A 256 -12.12 -5.64 -12.76
CA ALA A 256 -11.46 -6.41 -13.81
C ALA A 256 -10.43 -5.54 -14.53
N ILE A 257 -9.19 -6.03 -14.66
CA ILE A 257 -8.15 -5.30 -15.40
C ILE A 257 -8.45 -5.46 -16.90
N PRO A 258 -8.67 -4.36 -17.65
CA PRO A 258 -8.97 -4.47 -19.07
C PRO A 258 -7.81 -5.13 -19.83
N ALA A 259 -8.12 -6.15 -20.63
CA ALA A 259 -7.13 -6.97 -21.33
C ALA A 259 -6.21 -6.14 -22.25
N GLN A 260 -6.71 -5.03 -22.81
CA GLN A 260 -5.93 -4.12 -23.65
C GLN A 260 -4.76 -3.43 -22.92
N PHE A 261 -4.70 -3.50 -21.59
CA PHE A 261 -3.63 -2.90 -20.78
C PHE A 261 -2.58 -3.90 -20.28
N ILE A 262 -2.74 -5.19 -20.58
CA ILE A 262 -1.81 -6.24 -20.16
C ILE A 262 -0.67 -6.35 -21.18
N GLY A 263 0.58 -6.45 -20.70
CA GLY A 263 1.76 -6.72 -21.54
C GLY A 263 2.12 -5.59 -22.53
N ARG A 264 1.67 -4.36 -22.27
CA ARG A 264 1.89 -3.19 -23.14
C ARG A 264 2.90 -2.21 -22.51
N SER A 265 3.76 -1.65 -23.36
CA SER A 265 4.83 -0.74 -22.94
C SER A 265 4.33 0.71 -22.79
N TYR A 266 4.20 1.18 -21.54
CA TYR A 266 3.64 2.51 -21.23
C TYR A 266 4.49 3.68 -21.74
N ASP A 267 5.79 3.47 -21.86
CA ASP A 267 6.74 4.52 -22.28
C ASP A 267 6.94 4.56 -23.80
N GLN A 268 6.54 3.51 -24.53
CA GLN A 268 6.83 3.35 -25.96
C GLN A 268 5.59 3.39 -26.87
N ASP A 269 4.39 3.26 -26.30
CA ASP A 269 3.11 3.25 -27.02
C ASP A 269 2.26 4.44 -26.55
N GLU A 270 2.17 5.50 -27.37
CA GLU A 270 1.47 6.74 -27.00
C GLU A 270 -0.05 6.55 -26.89
N ASP A 271 -0.64 5.76 -27.78
CA ASP A 271 -2.07 5.45 -27.78
C ASP A 271 -2.44 4.64 -26.54
N TYR A 272 -1.64 3.64 -26.20
CA TYR A 272 -1.77 2.91 -24.94
C TYR A 272 -1.65 3.84 -23.73
N ARG A 273 -0.62 4.70 -23.71
CA ARG A 273 -0.39 5.64 -22.61
C ARG A 273 -1.60 6.55 -22.39
N LEU A 274 -2.17 7.08 -23.47
CA LEU A 274 -3.36 7.94 -23.41
C LEU A 274 -4.58 7.16 -22.91
N GLY A 275 -4.87 5.99 -23.50
CA GLY A 275 -6.00 5.15 -23.09
C GLY A 275 -5.90 4.69 -21.63
N PHE A 276 -4.70 4.36 -21.17
CA PHE A 276 -4.45 3.98 -19.79
C PHE A 276 -4.66 5.14 -18.82
N GLN A 277 -4.19 6.34 -19.18
CA GLN A 277 -4.45 7.55 -18.39
C GLN A 277 -5.94 7.88 -18.32
N GLN A 278 -6.69 7.70 -19.40
CA GLN A 278 -8.14 7.89 -19.41
C GLN A 278 -8.85 6.89 -18.50
N TRP A 279 -8.46 5.62 -18.54
CA TRP A 279 -9.00 4.59 -17.64
C TRP A 279 -8.73 4.90 -16.16
N VAL A 280 -7.49 5.28 -15.82
CA VAL A 280 -7.13 5.68 -14.45
C VAL A 280 -7.89 6.93 -14.01
N ASN A 281 -8.07 7.90 -14.90
CA ASN A 281 -8.86 9.10 -14.59
C ASN A 281 -10.33 8.77 -14.33
N ARG A 282 -10.94 7.86 -15.09
CA ARG A 282 -12.32 7.40 -14.84
C ARG A 282 -12.42 6.73 -13.47
N LEU A 283 -11.51 5.81 -13.14
CA LEU A 283 -11.42 5.20 -11.80
C LEU A 283 -11.31 6.25 -10.69
N TRP A 284 -10.60 7.35 -10.95
CA TRP A 284 -10.48 8.48 -10.02
C TRP A 284 -11.76 9.32 -9.90
N GLN A 285 -12.48 9.54 -11.00
CA GLN A 285 -13.78 10.22 -11.02
C GLN A 285 -14.83 9.42 -10.21
N ASP A 286 -14.86 8.11 -10.40
CA ASP A 286 -15.76 7.21 -9.68
C ASP A 286 -15.42 7.21 -8.17
N LYS A 287 -14.13 7.16 -7.83
CA LYS A 287 -13.67 7.28 -6.44
C LYS A 287 -14.01 8.63 -5.79
N ASP A 288 -13.86 9.74 -6.51
CA ASP A 288 -14.21 11.07 -5.99
C ASP A 288 -15.72 11.18 -5.72
N SER A 289 -16.53 10.60 -6.61
CA SER A 289 -17.99 10.54 -6.47
C SER A 289 -18.39 9.68 -5.26
N LEU A 290 -17.79 8.50 -5.11
CA LEU A 290 -18.00 7.66 -3.93
C LEU A 290 -17.57 8.39 -2.64
N LEU A 291 -16.43 9.08 -2.64
CA LEU A 291 -16.02 9.88 -1.48
C LEU A 291 -17.05 10.95 -1.15
N ARG A 292 -17.65 11.60 -2.14
CA ARG A 292 -18.74 12.58 -1.93
C ARG A 292 -19.93 11.93 -1.21
N GLU A 293 -20.38 10.78 -1.69
CA GLU A 293 -21.47 10.01 -1.06
C GLU A 293 -21.13 9.63 0.37
N LEU A 294 -19.90 9.17 0.62
CA LEU A 294 -19.44 8.80 1.97
C LEU A 294 -19.42 10.01 2.92
N HIS A 295 -19.01 11.19 2.46
CA HIS A 295 -19.06 12.42 3.28
C HIS A 295 -20.49 12.80 3.67
N THR A 296 -21.47 12.51 2.79
CA THR A 296 -22.90 12.75 3.08
C THR A 296 -23.48 11.67 4.00
N ALA A 297 -23.16 10.39 3.75
CA ALA A 297 -23.70 9.26 4.51
C ALA A 297 -23.07 9.12 5.91
N TYR A 298 -21.82 9.57 6.09
CA TYR A 298 -21.09 9.51 7.34
C TYR A 298 -20.59 10.90 7.76
N PRO A 299 -21.49 11.81 8.18
CA PRO A 299 -21.09 13.13 8.62
C PRO A 299 -20.21 13.06 9.89
N PRO A 300 -19.36 14.07 10.14
CA PRO A 300 -18.61 14.19 11.39
C PRO A 300 -19.53 14.09 12.61
N ALA A 301 -19.05 13.45 13.68
CA ALA A 301 -19.80 13.43 14.93
C ALA A 301 -19.92 14.87 15.44
N ARG A 302 -21.14 15.27 15.83
CA ARG A 302 -21.38 16.55 16.50
C ARG A 302 -20.83 16.52 17.92
#